data_AF-A0A7V4J148-F1
#
_entry.id   AF-A0A7V4J148-F1
#
_cell.length_a   1.000
_cell.length_b   1.000
_cell.length_c   1.000
_cell.angle_alpha   90.00
_cell.angle_beta   90.00
_cell.angle_gamma   90.00
#
_symmetry.space_group_name_H-M   'P 1'
#
loop_
_entity.id
_entity.type
_entity.pdbx_description
1 polymer ?
#
loop_
_entity_poly.entity_id
_entity_poly.type
_entity_poly.pdbx_seq_one_letter_code
_entity_poly.pdbx_strand_id
1 'polypeptide(L)' 'MKNKRKSGQTMVEYIIIVVIIAIAAIAIFGVFGDTIRAKMGGAVSELGGDSSAKDQALQTSSSDWLKNLNQDGGGN' A
#
# COMPACT_ATOMS: atom_id res chain seq x y z
N MET A 1 -18.41 -41.61 1.86
CA MET A 1 -17.67 -40.47 1.26
C MET A 1 -16.69 -39.95 2.31
N LYS A 2 -15.38 -40.05 2.08
CA LYS A 2 -14.36 -39.58 3.03
C LYS A 2 -14.30 -38.05 2.98
N ASN A 3 -14.95 -37.39 3.93
CA ASN A 3 -14.74 -35.98 4.18
C ASN A 3 -13.30 -35.82 4.68
N LYS A 4 -12.40 -35.36 3.80
CA LYS A 4 -11.08 -34.88 4.20
C LYS A 4 -11.30 -33.64 5.07
N ARG A 5 -11.44 -33.84 6.38
CA ARG A 5 -11.39 -32.73 7.33
C ARG A 5 -10.02 -32.11 7.18
N LYS A 6 -9.96 -30.87 6.69
CA LYS A 6 -8.74 -30.08 6.60
C LYS A 6 -8.21 -29.87 8.03
N SER A 7 -7.35 -30.76 8.48
CA SER A 7 -6.52 -30.55 9.66
C SER A 7 -5.48 -29.51 9.29
N GLY A 8 -5.76 -28.24 9.60
CA GLY A 8 -4.96 -27.08 9.17
C GLY A 8 -5.78 -25.82 8.83
N GLN A 9 -7.08 -25.79 9.13
CA GLN A 9 -7.91 -24.61 8.90
C GLN A 9 -8.10 -23.81 10.20
N THR A 10 -7.00 -23.34 10.79
CA THR A 10 -7.08 -22.52 12.01
C THR A 10 -7.19 -21.06 11.62
N MET A 11 -8.23 -20.36 12.08
CA MET A 11 -8.45 -18.93 11.80
C MET A 11 -7.20 -18.08 12.13
N VAL A 12 -6.44 -18.47 13.15
CA VAL A 12 -5.22 -17.79 13.60
C VAL A 12 -4.09 -17.83 12.56
N GLU A 13 -3.90 -18.95 11.86
CA GLU A 13 -2.83 -19.05 10.85
C GLU A 13 -3.09 -18.08 9.69
N TYR A 14 -4.34 -17.99 9.25
CA TYR A 14 -4.76 -17.01 8.25
C TYR A 14 -4.58 -15.57 8.76
N ILE A 15 -4.92 -15.29 10.02
CA ILE A 15 -4.73 -13.96 10.62
C ILE A 15 -3.25 -13.60 10.67
N ILE A 16 -2.37 -14.53 11.06
CA ILE A 16 -0.91 -14.29 11.10
C ILE A 16 -0.39 -13.92 9.71
N ILE A 17 -0.76 -14.67 8.67
CA ILE A 17 -0.33 -14.37 7.29
C ILE A 17 -0.82 -12.98 6.86
N VAL A 18 -2.08 -12.65 7.13
CA VAL A 18 -2.66 -11.34 6.80
C VAL A 18 -1.92 -10.20 7.50
N VAL A 19 -1.58 -10.36 8.79
CA VAL A 19 -0.82 -9.35 9.55
C VAL A 19 0.58 -9.16 8.96
N ILE A 20 1.27 -10.23 8.59
CA ILE A 20 2.59 -10.15 7.95
C ILE A 20 2.52 -9.35 6.64
N ILE A 21 1.53 -9.65 5.79
CA ILE A 21 1.32 -8.95 4.52
C ILE A 21 0.99 -7.47 4.77
N ALA A 22 0.16 -7.16 5.76
CA ALA A 22 -0.21 -5.79 6.09
C ALA A 22 1.00 -4.95 6.53
N ILE A 23 1.85 -5.49 7.40
CA ILE A 23 3.08 -4.82 7.85
C ILE A 23 4.03 -4.59 6.67
N ALA A 24 4.20 -5.59 5.81
CA ALA A 24 5.02 -5.47 4.61
C ALA A 24 4.49 -4.37 3.67
N ALA A 25 3.17 -4.28 3.48
CA ALA A 25 2.55 -3.26 2.66
C ALA A 25 2.82 -1.85 3.21
N ILE A 26 2.63 -1.63 4.52
CA ILE A 26 2.93 -0.36 5.20
C ILE A 26 4.39 0.07 4.93
N ALA A 27 5.34 -0.85 5.09
CA ALA A 27 6.76 -0.58 4.85
C ALA A 27 7.04 -0.23 3.38
N ILE A 28 6.47 -0.98 2.42
CA ILE A 28 6.67 -0.73 0.99
C ILE A 28 6.09 0.62 0.59
N PHE A 29 4.85 0.93 0.98
CA PHE A 29 4.23 2.21 0.65
C PHE A 29 4.90 3.39 1.34
N GLY A 30 5.51 3.19 2.51
CA GLY A 30 6.27 4.23 3.20
C GLY A 30 7.61 4.57 2.60
N VAL A 31 8.35 3.56 2.13
CA VAL A 31 9.71 3.74 1.60
C VAL A 31 9.70 3.99 0.09
N PHE A 32 8.80 3.33 -0.64
CA PHE A 32 8.78 3.35 -2.10
C PHE A 32 7.57 4.09 -2.69
N GLY A 33 6.65 4.59 -1.86
CA GLY A 33 5.43 5.28 -2.33
C GLY A 33 5.73 6.44 -3.27
N ASP A 34 6.67 7.31 -2.88
CA ASP A 34 7.05 8.48 -3.68
C ASP A 34 7.73 8.08 -5.00
N THR A 35 8.55 7.03 -4.98
CA THR A 35 9.22 6.52 -6.19
C THR A 35 8.21 5.93 -7.18
N ILE A 36 7.25 5.16 -6.69
CA ILE A 36 6.19 4.57 -7.52
C ILE A 36 5.33 5.69 -8.12
N ARG A 37 4.92 6.67 -7.31
CA ARG A 37 4.13 7.83 -7.77
C ARG A 37 4.89 8.67 -8.79
N ALA A 38 6.19 8.90 -8.58
CA ALA A 38 7.00 9.67 -9.52
C ALA A 38 7.12 8.98 -10.88
N LYS A 39 7.34 7.65 -10.90
CA LYS A 39 7.39 6.86 -12.14
C LYS A 39 6.04 6.79 -12.86
N MET A 40 4.96 6.60 -12.10
CA MET A 40 3.60 6.62 -12.64
C MET A 40 3.27 7.99 -13.22
N GLY A 41 3.60 9.07 -12.50
CA GLY A 41 3.41 10.43 -12.98
C GLY A 41 4.21 10.73 -14.24
N GLY A 42 5.45 10.24 -14.35
CA GLY A 42 6.26 10.33 -15.56
C GLY A 42 5.62 9.61 -16.75
N ALA A 43 5.09 8.40 -16.53
CA ALA A 43 4.37 7.66 -17.56
C ALA A 43 3.07 8.36 -17.99
N VAL A 44 2.32 8.94 -17.04
CA VAL A 44 1.10 9.72 -17.34
C VAL A 44 1.42 11.01 -18.10
N SER A 45 2.50 11.69 -17.74
CA SER A 45 2.99 12.89 -18.44
C SER A 45 3.35 12.57 -19.89
N GLU A 46 4.05 11.45 -20.13
CA GLU A 46 4.38 10.97 -21.49
C GLU A 46 3.14 10.61 -22.32
N LEU A 47 2.07 10.15 -21.67
CA LEU A 47 0.78 9.87 -22.31
C LEU A 47 -0.06 11.14 -22.56
N GLY A 48 0.47 12.34 -22.31
CA GLY A 48 -0.21 13.62 -22.51
C GLY A 48 -1.05 14.09 -21.31
N GLY A 49 -0.85 13.49 -20.12
CA GLY A 49 -1.53 13.88 -18.89
C GLY A 49 -0.96 15.14 -18.24
N ASP A 50 -1.77 15.77 -17.36
CA ASP A 50 -1.38 17.01 -16.67
C ASP A 50 -0.19 16.78 -15.73
N SER A 51 0.92 17.45 -16.04
CA SER A 51 2.15 17.40 -15.25
C SER A 51 2.07 18.26 -13.99
N SER A 52 1.16 19.23 -13.95
CA SER A 52 0.93 20.09 -12.77
C SER A 52 0.29 19.28 -11.63
N ALA A 53 -0.69 18.44 -11.96
CA ALA A 53 -1.29 17.49 -11.02
C ALA A 53 -0.28 16.47 -10.47
N LYS A 54 0.68 16.02 -11.29
CA LYS A 54 1.78 15.16 -10.83
C LYS A 54 2.59 15.84 -9.73
N ASP A 55 3.03 17.07 -9.95
CA ASP A 55 3.93 17.74 -8.99
C ASP A 55 3.22 18.09 -7.68
N GLN A 56 1.91 18.41 -7.72
CA GLN A 56 1.10 18.53 -6.52
C GLN A 56 0.99 17.20 -5.75
N ALA A 57 0.78 16.09 -6.46
CA ALA A 57 0.68 14.77 -5.84
C ALA A 57 2.00 14.27 -5.22
N LEU A 58 3.14 14.83 -5.65
CA LEU A 58 4.47 14.53 -5.11
C LEU A 58 4.90 15.48 -3.98
N GLN A 59 4.15 16.56 -3.71
CA GLN A 59 4.48 17.52 -2.66
C GLN A 59 4.37 16.91 -1.26
N THR A 60 3.40 16.00 -1.06
CA THR A 60 3.26 15.23 0.17
C THR A 60 4.06 13.93 0.05
N SER A 61 5.15 13.83 0.82
CA SER A 61 5.91 12.59 0.89
C SER A 61 5.07 11.47 1.52
N SER A 62 5.21 10.27 0.97
CA SER A 62 4.69 9.02 1.52
C SER A 62 5.09 8.80 2.98
N SER A 63 6.26 9.29 3.40
CA SER A 63 6.70 9.23 4.79
C SER A 63 5.90 10.13 5.73
N ASP A 64 5.46 11.30 5.25
CA ASP A 64 4.63 12.21 6.04
C ASP A 64 3.18 11.73 6.11
N TRP A 65 2.68 11.12 5.04
CA TRP A 65 1.40 10.41 5.08
C TRP A 65 1.40 9.29 6.13
N LEU A 66 2.51 8.54 6.24
CA LEU A 66 2.67 7.50 7.26
C LEU A 66 2.67 8.03 8.70
N LYS A 67 3.25 9.21 8.93
CA LYS A 67 3.28 9.83 10.25
C LYS A 67 1.91 10.36 10.68
N ASN A 68 1.06 10.70 9.72
CA ASN A 68 -0.29 11.23 9.94
C ASN A 68 -1.39 10.18 9.74
N LEU A 69 -1.03 8.91 9.78
CA LEU A 69 -1.96 7.80 9.58
C LEU A 69 -2.83 7.66 10.83
N ASN A 70 -4.13 7.87 10.67
CA ASN A 70 -5.10 7.84 11.75
C ASN A 70 -5.52 6.39 12.08
N GLN A 71 -6.21 6.22 13.21
CA GLN A 71 -6.60 4.91 13.75
C GLN A 71 -7.52 4.09 12.82
N ASP A 72 -8.17 4.74 11.86
CA ASP A 72 -9.02 4.14 10.82
C ASP A 72 -8.25 3.75 9.54
N GLY A 73 -6.93 3.98 9.49
CA GLY A 73 -6.12 3.70 8.31
C GLY A 73 -6.18 4.80 7.24
N GLY A 74 -6.93 5.87 7.48
CA GLY A 74 -6.93 7.08 6.64
C GLY A 74 -5.75 7.99 7.01
N GLY A 75 -5.10 8.57 6.01
CA GLY A 75 -4.22 9.72 6.25
C GLY A 75 -5.04 11.00 6.28
N ASN A 76 -4.67 11.94 7.16
CA ASN A 76 -5.26 13.27 7.22
C ASN A 76 -4.91 14.14 5.99
#